data_AF-A0A6P2CA73-F1
#
_entry.id   AF-A0A6P2CA73-F1
#
_cell.length_a   1.000
_cell.length_b   1.000
_cell.length_c   1.000
_cell.angle_alpha   90.00
_cell.angle_beta   90.00
_cell.angle_gamma   90.00
#
_symmetry.space_group_name_H-M   'P 1'
#
loop_
_entity.id
_entity.type
_entity.pdbx_description
1 polymer ?
#
loop_
_entity_poly.entity_id
_entity_poly.type
_entity_poly.pdbx_seq_one_letter_code
_entity_poly.pdbx_strand_id
1 'polypeptide(L)'
;MVFVVTSVAELESLLGEQPPITLAKSIDRLDEHCLAFLAHSPFAVLGTEDAGGRLHSVALGGEPGALHPVTDTRIALPAADVPAEDGAAAGLVAFVPGYRETLRVNGRLRRDGDALALDVEEAFLHCAKCILRSKLWDDAHEPGEAVPGAVFHDAAVTAFLARSPFLTLATVDADGFADVSPKGEPAGFFVALDDHTLAIADRPGNRRTDTYRNLLANPAISVLAVVPGDDRVLHVSGTARLSTDAALRERFESKGNVPELALVVEADLVKLRTEPGLVESTLWTAPRVATGTLPKAAEIWTDHVAAGST
;
A
#
# COMPACT_ATOMS: atom_id res chain seq x y z
N MET A 1 -30.37 8.70 -1.09
CA MET A 1 -29.93 7.42 -1.68
C MET A 1 -28.59 7.10 -1.03
N VAL A 2 -28.38 5.88 -0.52
CA VAL A 2 -27.10 5.53 0.12
C VAL A 2 -26.12 5.19 -1.00
N PHE A 3 -25.09 6.02 -1.19
CA PHE A 3 -24.07 5.86 -2.23
C PHE A 3 -22.89 5.00 -1.76
N VAL A 4 -23.15 4.01 -0.90
CA VAL A 4 -22.11 3.22 -0.24
C VAL A 4 -22.24 1.77 -0.68
N VAL A 5 -21.13 1.15 -1.10
CA VAL A 5 -21.07 -0.29 -1.36
C VAL A 5 -20.97 -1.02 -0.03
N THR A 6 -21.85 -2.01 0.18
CA THR A 6 -22.00 -2.70 1.47
C THR A 6 -21.82 -4.21 1.38
N SER A 7 -21.66 -4.75 0.17
CA SER A 7 -21.42 -6.19 -0.03
C SER A 7 -20.43 -6.48 -1.15
N VAL A 8 -19.85 -7.67 -1.10
CA VAL A 8 -18.97 -8.19 -2.15
C VAL A 8 -19.72 -8.31 -3.49
N ALA A 9 -20.99 -8.73 -3.47
CA ALA A 9 -21.80 -8.86 -4.69
C ALA A 9 -22.02 -7.50 -5.39
N GLU A 10 -22.25 -6.44 -4.61
CA GLU A 10 -22.32 -5.08 -5.15
C GLU A 10 -20.96 -4.63 -5.72
N LEU A 11 -19.86 -4.89 -5.01
CA LEU A 11 -18.50 -4.59 -5.48
C LEU A 11 -18.20 -5.28 -6.82
N GLU A 12 -18.52 -6.57 -6.94
CA GLU A 12 -18.30 -7.37 -8.15
C GLU A 12 -19.20 -6.92 -9.30
N SER A 13 -20.42 -6.43 -9.01
CA SER A 13 -21.29 -5.85 -10.04
C SER A 13 -20.69 -4.57 -10.68
N LEU A 14 -19.85 -3.85 -9.93
CA LEU A 14 -19.21 -2.60 -10.37
C LEU A 14 -17.85 -2.85 -11.03
N LEU A 15 -16.99 -3.66 -10.40
CA LEU A 15 -15.61 -3.85 -10.83
C LEU A 15 -15.35 -5.19 -11.55
N GLY A 16 -16.30 -6.11 -11.51
CA GLY A 16 -16.14 -7.52 -11.89
C GLY A 16 -15.53 -8.37 -10.76
N GLU A 17 -15.66 -9.69 -10.92
CA GLU A 17 -15.03 -10.68 -10.03
C GLU A 17 -13.50 -10.62 -10.10
N GLN A 18 -12.84 -11.11 -9.03
CA GLN A 18 -11.40 -11.32 -9.01
C GLN A 18 -11.02 -12.35 -10.10
N PRO A 19 -10.19 -12.00 -11.09
CA PRO A 19 -9.82 -12.95 -12.12
C PRO A 19 -8.99 -14.10 -11.50
N PRO A 20 -9.35 -15.38 -11.68
CA PRO A 20 -8.63 -16.50 -11.06
C PRO A 20 -7.14 -16.51 -11.36
N ILE A 21 -6.76 -16.17 -12.60
CA ILE A 21 -5.35 -16.08 -13.02
C ILE A 21 -4.56 -14.98 -12.28
N THR A 22 -5.24 -13.94 -11.77
CA THR A 22 -4.62 -12.87 -10.97
C THR A 22 -4.39 -13.31 -9.53
N LEU A 23 -5.18 -14.25 -9.03
CA LEU A 23 -5.02 -14.86 -7.71
C LEU A 23 -3.98 -15.99 -7.76
N ALA A 24 -3.93 -16.77 -8.85
CA ALA A 24 -3.02 -17.91 -9.01
C ALA A 24 -1.52 -17.58 -8.91
N LYS A 25 -1.14 -16.30 -9.03
CA LYS A 25 0.24 -15.84 -8.84
C LYS A 25 0.65 -15.70 -7.36
N SER A 26 -0.27 -15.89 -6.44
CA SER A 26 0.05 -15.92 -5.02
C SER A 26 0.72 -17.24 -4.68
N ILE A 27 1.84 -17.17 -3.98
CA ILE A 27 2.54 -18.33 -3.43
C ILE A 27 2.60 -18.23 -1.91
N ASP A 28 2.72 -19.36 -1.22
CA ASP A 28 2.74 -19.46 0.25
C ASP A 28 4.14 -19.41 0.86
N ARG A 29 5.16 -19.04 0.05
CA ARG A 29 6.57 -19.03 0.42
C ARG A 29 7.35 -17.99 -0.38
N LEU A 30 8.58 -17.72 0.02
CA LEU A 30 9.55 -16.86 -0.67
C LEU A 30 10.39 -17.71 -1.61
N ASP A 31 10.10 -17.60 -2.90
CA ASP A 31 10.92 -18.21 -3.95
C ASP A 31 12.16 -17.35 -4.28
N GLU A 32 12.97 -17.82 -5.23
CA GLU A 32 14.19 -17.12 -5.65
C GLU A 32 13.94 -15.69 -6.16
N HIS A 33 12.78 -15.43 -6.76
CA HIS A 33 12.38 -14.10 -7.20
C HIS A 33 12.13 -13.17 -6.00
N CYS A 34 11.43 -13.67 -4.98
CA CYS A 34 11.21 -12.94 -3.73
C CYS A 34 12.53 -12.64 -3.02
N LEU A 35 13.42 -13.63 -2.92
CA LEU A 35 14.73 -13.46 -2.29
C LEU A 35 15.58 -12.42 -3.03
N ALA A 36 15.62 -12.46 -4.36
CA ALA A 36 16.34 -11.48 -5.18
C ALA A 36 15.78 -10.06 -4.98
N PHE A 37 14.45 -9.92 -4.93
CA PHE A 37 13.80 -8.63 -4.67
C PHE A 37 14.15 -8.08 -3.29
N LEU A 38 14.00 -8.89 -2.23
CA LEU A 38 14.26 -8.47 -0.85
C LEU A 38 15.72 -8.09 -0.63
N ALA A 39 16.66 -8.79 -1.26
CA ALA A 39 18.09 -8.46 -1.23
C ALA A 39 18.40 -7.04 -1.76
N HIS A 40 17.54 -6.47 -2.60
CA HIS A 40 17.69 -5.12 -3.16
C HIS A 40 16.74 -4.10 -2.54
N SER A 41 15.92 -4.50 -1.58
CA SER A 41 14.88 -3.67 -0.98
C SER A 41 15.42 -2.97 0.27
N PRO A 42 15.62 -1.64 0.27
CA PRO A 42 15.96 -0.89 1.48
C PRO A 42 14.72 -0.45 2.28
N PHE A 43 13.52 -0.57 1.70
CA PHE A 43 12.30 0.03 2.24
C PHE A 43 11.09 -0.89 2.09
N ALA A 44 10.26 -0.94 3.13
CA ALA A 44 8.92 -1.50 3.06
C ALA A 44 7.93 -0.70 3.91
N VAL A 45 6.64 -0.88 3.62
CA VAL A 45 5.56 -0.49 4.52
C VAL A 45 4.91 -1.75 5.07
N LEU A 46 4.91 -1.87 6.40
CA LEU A 46 4.19 -2.87 7.16
C LEU A 46 2.83 -2.30 7.58
N GLY A 47 1.77 -3.07 7.43
CA GLY A 47 0.44 -2.76 7.91
C GLY A 47 0.00 -3.82 8.90
N THR A 48 -0.45 -3.42 10.08
CA THR A 48 -0.88 -4.36 11.13
C THR A 48 -1.87 -3.70 12.09
N GLU A 49 -2.55 -4.52 12.89
CA GLU A 49 -3.55 -4.10 13.87
C GLU A 49 -2.98 -4.10 15.29
N ASP A 50 -3.30 -3.08 16.07
CA ASP A 50 -3.00 -3.06 17.50
C ASP A 50 -4.04 -3.82 18.33
N ALA A 51 -3.76 -4.01 19.62
CA ALA A 51 -4.68 -4.69 20.54
C ALA A 51 -6.07 -4.01 20.67
N GLY A 52 -6.18 -2.73 20.27
CA GLY A 52 -7.43 -1.96 20.28
C GLY A 52 -8.21 -2.03 18.96
N GLY A 53 -7.72 -2.77 17.98
CA GLY A 53 -8.34 -2.90 16.66
C GLY A 53 -8.03 -1.76 15.69
N ARG A 54 -7.08 -0.88 16.02
CA ARG A 54 -6.67 0.20 15.13
C ARG A 54 -5.58 -0.32 14.19
N LEU A 55 -5.73 -0.03 12.90
CA LEU A 55 -4.68 -0.27 11.93
C LEU A 55 -3.60 0.80 11.97
N HIS A 56 -2.37 0.33 11.80
CA HIS A 56 -1.16 1.13 11.72
C HIS A 56 -0.37 0.78 10.48
N SER A 57 0.23 1.78 9.86
CA SER A 57 1.23 1.63 8.82
C SER A 57 2.58 2.05 9.37
N VAL A 58 3.58 1.18 9.28
CA VAL A 58 4.93 1.41 9.77
C VAL A 58 5.90 1.36 8.61
N ALA A 59 6.71 2.40 8.46
CA ALA A 59 7.80 2.44 7.51
C ALA A 59 8.99 1.66 8.07
N LEU A 60 9.41 0.63 7.35
CA LEU A 60 10.58 -0.18 7.67
C LEU A 60 11.72 0.22 6.73
N GLY A 61 12.85 0.60 7.30
CA GLY A 61 14.00 1.11 6.56
C GLY A 61 15.32 0.47 6.93
N GLY A 62 16.27 0.52 6.01
CA GLY A 62 17.67 0.20 6.24
C GLY A 62 18.44 0.08 4.93
N GLU A 63 19.64 -0.49 4.99
CA GLU A 63 20.41 -0.82 3.78
C GLU A 63 19.66 -1.83 2.89
N PRO A 64 19.94 -1.89 1.57
CA PRO A 64 19.40 -2.95 0.71
C PRO A 64 19.60 -4.34 1.32
N GLY A 65 18.50 -5.09 1.48
CA GLY A 65 18.50 -6.39 2.18
C GLY A 65 18.13 -6.32 3.67
N ALA A 66 17.72 -5.16 4.18
CA ALA A 66 17.26 -5.00 5.57
C ALA A 66 16.03 -5.86 5.92
N LEU A 67 15.22 -6.22 4.94
CA LEU A 67 14.17 -7.23 5.06
C LEU A 67 14.82 -8.60 4.85
N HIS A 68 15.22 -9.26 5.94
CA HIS A 68 16.11 -10.42 5.86
C HIS A 68 15.33 -11.74 5.88
N PRO A 69 15.25 -12.50 4.76
CA PRO A 69 14.63 -13.82 4.77
C PRO A 69 15.45 -14.77 5.64
N VAL A 70 14.85 -15.27 6.72
CA VAL A 70 15.46 -16.25 7.63
C VAL A 70 15.21 -17.67 7.11
N THR A 71 14.03 -17.89 6.52
CA THR A 71 13.62 -19.11 5.82
C THR A 71 12.80 -18.71 4.60
N ASP A 72 12.36 -19.69 3.81
CA ASP A 72 11.39 -19.47 2.73
C ASP A 72 10.00 -19.05 3.26
N THR A 73 9.74 -19.10 4.56
CA THR A 73 8.44 -18.74 5.16
C THR A 73 8.58 -17.73 6.30
N ARG A 74 9.73 -17.08 6.44
CA ARG A 74 9.96 -16.08 7.50
C ARG A 74 10.92 -14.98 7.09
N ILE A 75 10.51 -13.73 7.33
CA ILE A 75 11.34 -12.53 7.14
C ILE A 75 11.62 -11.90 8.50
N ALA A 76 12.89 -11.74 8.88
CA ALA A 76 13.25 -10.86 9.98
C ALA A 76 13.13 -9.40 9.54
N LEU A 77 12.42 -8.59 10.34
CA LEU A 77 12.13 -7.20 10.04
C LEU A 77 13.16 -6.27 10.72
N PRO A 78 13.46 -5.11 10.12
CA PRO A 78 14.25 -4.06 10.79
C PRO A 78 13.61 -3.65 12.11
N ALA A 79 14.45 -3.16 13.03
CA ALA A 79 13.97 -2.62 14.30
C ALA A 79 13.06 -1.41 14.05
N ALA A 80 11.82 -1.49 14.52
CA ALA A 80 10.84 -0.41 14.43
C ALA A 80 9.84 -0.52 15.59
N ASP A 81 9.26 0.61 15.97
CA ASP A 81 8.15 0.66 16.92
C ASP A 81 6.85 0.22 16.22
N VAL A 82 6.58 -1.08 16.25
CA VAL A 82 5.38 -1.69 15.66
C VAL A 82 4.35 -1.94 16.78
N PRO A 83 3.22 -1.23 16.81
CA PRO A 83 2.21 -1.38 17.84
C PRO A 83 1.30 -2.59 17.57
N ALA A 84 1.84 -3.80 17.74
CA ALA A 84 1.09 -5.04 17.49
C ALA A 84 1.47 -6.16 18.47
N GLU A 85 0.52 -7.02 18.79
CA GLU A 85 0.74 -8.22 19.61
C GLU A 85 1.45 -9.32 18.81
N ASP A 86 2.03 -10.31 19.50
CA ASP A 86 2.54 -11.52 18.84
C ASP A 86 1.40 -12.27 18.14
N GLY A 87 1.62 -12.71 16.90
CA GLY A 87 0.61 -13.39 16.08
C GLY A 87 -0.38 -12.46 15.36
N ALA A 88 -0.26 -11.14 15.53
CA ALA A 88 -1.09 -10.16 14.82
C ALA A 88 -0.97 -10.34 13.30
N ALA A 89 -2.09 -10.18 12.60
CA ALA A 89 -2.10 -10.18 11.15
C ALA A 89 -1.30 -9.00 10.60
N ALA A 90 -0.55 -9.23 9.54
CA ALA A 90 0.27 -8.21 8.90
C ALA A 90 0.36 -8.38 7.40
N GLY A 91 0.25 -7.26 6.70
CA GLY A 91 0.60 -7.15 5.29
C GLY A 91 1.87 -6.30 5.16
N LEU A 92 2.68 -6.58 4.15
CA LEU A 92 3.91 -5.86 3.87
C LEU A 92 4.00 -5.59 2.37
N VAL A 93 4.43 -4.39 2.00
CA VAL A 93 4.82 -4.06 0.63
C VAL A 93 6.25 -3.51 0.60
N ALA A 94 7.12 -4.18 -0.13
CA ALA A 94 8.54 -3.87 -0.27
C ALA A 94 8.82 -3.16 -1.60
N PHE A 95 9.85 -2.30 -1.59
CA PHE A 95 10.21 -1.43 -2.71
C PHE A 95 11.69 -1.54 -3.04
N VAL A 96 12.00 -1.64 -4.34
CA VAL A 96 13.37 -1.54 -4.84
C VAL A 96 13.49 -0.24 -5.66
N PRO A 97 14.35 0.72 -5.28
CA PRO A 97 14.58 1.95 -6.02
C PRO A 97 14.84 1.68 -7.51
N GLY A 98 14.00 2.23 -8.39
CA GLY A 98 14.14 2.10 -9.85
C GLY A 98 13.54 0.82 -10.44
N TYR A 99 13.09 -0.13 -9.63
CA TYR A 99 12.30 -1.26 -10.09
C TYR A 99 10.81 -0.90 -10.08
N ARG A 100 10.06 -1.36 -11.09
CA ARG A 100 8.71 -0.83 -11.33
C ARG A 100 7.64 -1.57 -10.54
N GLU A 101 7.84 -2.85 -10.29
CA GLU A 101 6.95 -3.67 -9.50
C GLU A 101 7.30 -3.58 -8.00
N THR A 102 6.34 -3.97 -7.16
CA THR A 102 6.53 -4.06 -5.70
C THR A 102 6.28 -5.48 -5.25
N LEU A 103 6.95 -5.95 -4.20
CA LEU A 103 6.70 -7.28 -3.63
C LEU A 103 5.74 -7.13 -2.46
N ARG A 104 4.63 -7.85 -2.48
CA ARG A 104 3.69 -7.93 -1.37
C ARG A 104 3.87 -9.25 -0.63
N VAL A 105 3.88 -9.18 0.70
CA VAL A 105 3.99 -10.33 1.58
C VAL A 105 2.97 -10.17 2.71
N ASN A 106 2.05 -11.12 2.84
CA ASN A 106 1.05 -11.14 3.90
C ASN A 106 1.31 -12.33 4.83
N GLY A 107 0.92 -12.19 6.09
CA GLY A 107 1.00 -13.25 7.09
C GLY A 107 0.89 -12.73 8.51
N ARG A 108 1.76 -13.20 9.41
CA ARG A 108 1.65 -12.91 10.85
C ARG A 108 2.94 -12.47 11.50
N LEU A 109 2.84 -11.50 12.39
CA LEU A 109 3.99 -11.04 13.17
C LEU A 109 4.40 -12.08 14.21
N ARG A 110 5.70 -12.20 14.41
CA ARG A 110 6.33 -13.00 15.46
C ARG A 110 7.31 -12.15 16.25
N ARG A 111 7.21 -12.17 17.57
CA ARG A 111 8.12 -11.49 18.50
C ARG A 111 9.00 -12.50 19.21
N ASP A 112 10.30 -12.24 19.21
CA ASP A 112 11.29 -12.94 20.03
C ASP A 112 12.12 -11.90 20.79
N GLY A 113 11.68 -11.58 22.02
CA GLY A 113 12.20 -10.42 22.75
C GLY A 113 11.92 -9.13 21.99
N ASP A 114 12.99 -8.39 21.68
CA ASP A 114 12.92 -7.13 20.91
C ASP A 114 12.94 -7.37 19.39
N ALA A 115 13.22 -8.59 18.94
CA ALA A 115 13.23 -8.92 17.52
C ALA A 115 11.80 -9.14 16.98
N LEU A 116 11.55 -8.64 15.77
CA LEU A 116 10.29 -8.81 15.06
C LEU A 116 10.53 -9.56 13.75
N ALA A 117 9.66 -10.51 13.44
CA ALA A 117 9.64 -11.22 12.18
C ALA A 117 8.22 -11.29 11.61
N LEU A 118 8.11 -11.55 10.31
CA LEU A 118 6.88 -11.85 9.59
C LEU A 118 6.93 -13.31 9.15
N ASP A 119 6.05 -14.14 9.69
CA ASP A 119 5.73 -15.45 9.12
C ASP A 119 4.92 -15.24 7.85
N VAL A 120 5.38 -15.81 6.74
CA VAL A 120 4.80 -15.63 5.41
C VAL A 120 3.65 -16.63 5.23
N GLU A 121 2.47 -16.11 4.91
CA GLU A 121 1.31 -16.90 4.47
C GLU A 121 1.03 -16.69 2.98
N GLU A 122 1.44 -15.54 2.42
CA GLU A 122 1.28 -15.22 1.02
C GLU A 122 2.39 -14.27 0.54
N ALA A 123 2.92 -14.49 -0.66
CA ALA A 123 3.81 -13.58 -1.35
C ALA A 123 3.43 -13.48 -2.84
N PHE A 124 3.48 -12.26 -3.39
CA PHE A 124 3.27 -12.04 -4.83
C PHE A 124 3.81 -10.69 -5.29
N LEU A 125 4.19 -10.65 -6.58
CA LEU A 125 4.57 -9.40 -7.22
C LEU A 125 3.34 -8.55 -7.57
N HIS A 126 3.31 -7.31 -7.11
CA HIS A 126 2.28 -6.32 -7.43
C HIS A 126 2.69 -5.47 -8.64
N CYS A 127 1.72 -5.18 -9.52
CA CYS A 127 1.99 -4.61 -10.83
C CYS A 127 2.54 -3.18 -10.82
N ALA A 128 3.30 -2.82 -11.85
CA ALA A 128 3.98 -1.53 -11.99
C ALA A 128 3.09 -0.29 -12.19
N LYS A 129 1.77 -0.43 -12.32
CA LYS A 129 0.89 0.69 -12.70
C LYS A 129 0.99 1.85 -11.71
N CYS A 130 0.99 1.58 -10.40
CA CYS A 130 1.07 2.63 -9.38
C CYS A 130 2.39 3.40 -9.44
N ILE A 131 3.53 2.69 -9.50
CA ILE A 131 4.87 3.28 -9.60
C ILE A 131 5.03 4.12 -10.88
N LEU A 132 4.56 3.61 -12.02
CA LEU A 132 4.64 4.30 -13.31
C LEU A 132 3.77 5.56 -13.37
N ARG A 133 2.54 5.50 -12.84
CA ARG A 133 1.61 6.64 -12.89
C ARG A 133 1.99 7.74 -11.88
N SER A 134 2.48 7.35 -10.71
CA SER A 134 2.95 8.30 -9.69
C SER A 134 4.32 8.90 -10.02
N LYS A 135 5.05 8.30 -10.96
CA LYS A 135 6.45 8.63 -11.27
C LYS A 135 7.39 8.50 -10.07
N LEU A 136 7.12 7.56 -9.15
CA LEU A 136 7.78 7.48 -7.83
C LEU A 136 9.31 7.60 -7.87
N TRP A 137 9.94 7.09 -8.92
CA TRP A 137 11.39 7.06 -9.08
C TRP A 137 12.00 8.20 -9.91
N ASP A 138 11.19 9.08 -10.49
CA ASP A 138 11.63 10.22 -11.29
C ASP A 138 12.20 11.33 -10.37
N ASP A 139 13.18 12.09 -10.87
CA ASP A 139 13.92 13.10 -10.10
C ASP A 139 13.09 14.33 -9.71
N ALA A 140 11.95 14.56 -10.38
CA ALA A 140 11.13 15.77 -10.20
C ALA A 140 9.64 15.42 -10.09
N HIS A 141 9.01 15.92 -9.03
CA HIS A 141 7.57 15.81 -8.79
C HIS A 141 6.97 17.20 -8.65
N GLU A 142 6.15 17.57 -9.62
CA GLU A 142 5.34 18.79 -9.54
C GLU A 142 4.15 18.57 -8.59
N PRO A 143 3.71 19.60 -7.85
CA PRO A 143 2.44 19.54 -7.15
C PRO A 143 1.31 19.15 -8.11
N GLY A 144 0.35 18.38 -7.58
CA GLY A 144 -0.85 18.01 -8.31
C GLY A 144 -1.71 19.22 -8.65
N GLU A 145 -2.63 19.04 -9.58
CA GLU A 145 -3.69 20.03 -9.77
C GLU A 145 -4.52 20.12 -8.48
N ALA A 146 -4.67 21.35 -7.96
CA ALA A 146 -5.41 21.58 -6.74
C ALA A 146 -6.87 21.17 -6.94
N VAL A 147 -7.34 20.20 -6.16
CA VAL A 147 -8.76 19.86 -6.12
C VAL A 147 -9.50 20.92 -5.29
N PRO A 148 -10.47 21.67 -5.87
CA PRO A 148 -11.13 22.77 -5.17
C PRO A 148 -11.78 22.31 -3.85
N GLY A 149 -11.48 23.04 -2.77
CA GLY A 149 -12.04 22.80 -1.45
C GLY A 149 -11.35 21.69 -0.63
N ALA A 150 -10.29 21.06 -1.14
CA ALA A 150 -9.57 20.02 -0.42
C ALA A 150 -8.54 20.60 0.57
N VAL A 151 -9.01 20.95 1.78
CA VAL A 151 -8.18 21.57 2.82
C VAL A 151 -8.38 20.88 4.16
N PHE A 152 -7.28 20.56 4.84
CA PHE A 152 -7.24 20.35 6.30
C PHE A 152 -6.92 21.67 6.99
N HIS A 153 -7.43 21.87 8.21
CA HIS A 153 -7.05 22.97 9.09
C HIS A 153 -5.52 23.10 9.26
N ASP A 154 -4.79 21.97 9.25
CA ASP A 154 -3.33 22.00 9.19
C ASP A 154 -2.84 22.27 7.75
N ALA A 155 -2.27 23.46 7.56
CA ALA A 155 -1.73 23.90 6.28
C ALA A 155 -0.55 23.02 5.78
N ALA A 156 0.25 22.44 6.69
CA ALA A 156 1.35 21.56 6.32
C ALA A 156 0.84 20.22 5.79
N VAL A 157 -0.22 19.66 6.40
CA VAL A 157 -0.90 18.45 5.91
C VAL A 157 -1.50 18.71 4.53
N THR A 158 -2.22 19.83 4.36
CA THR A 158 -2.80 20.22 3.07
C THR A 158 -1.74 20.34 1.98
N ALA A 159 -0.62 21.01 2.27
CA ALA A 159 0.49 21.15 1.32
C ALA A 159 1.17 19.80 0.98
N PHE A 160 1.26 18.89 1.96
CA PHE A 160 1.83 17.56 1.73
C PHE A 160 0.91 16.70 0.84
N LEU A 161 -0.39 16.68 1.12
CA LEU A 161 -1.39 15.97 0.30
C LEU A 161 -1.38 16.43 -1.16
N ALA A 162 -1.34 17.73 -1.39
CA ALA A 162 -1.30 18.31 -2.73
C ALA A 162 -0.07 17.90 -3.55
N ARG A 163 1.00 17.43 -2.89
CA ARG A 163 2.24 16.96 -3.53
C ARG A 163 2.37 15.44 -3.56
N SER A 164 1.56 14.71 -2.80
CA SER A 164 1.72 13.26 -2.63
C SER A 164 1.20 12.51 -3.85
N PRO A 165 2.07 11.82 -4.61
CA PRO A 165 1.66 11.04 -5.76
C PRO A 165 1.45 9.56 -5.40
N PHE A 166 1.72 9.18 -4.15
CA PHE A 166 1.79 7.78 -3.75
C PHE A 166 1.38 7.57 -2.30
N LEU A 167 0.60 6.52 -2.08
CA LEU A 167 0.21 6.06 -0.76
C LEU A 167 0.15 4.53 -0.69
N THR A 168 0.09 4.00 0.51
CA THR A 168 -0.26 2.59 0.76
C THR A 168 -1.50 2.52 1.65
N LEU A 169 -2.30 1.48 1.46
CA LEU A 169 -3.51 1.19 2.22
C LEU A 169 -3.31 -0.12 2.98
N ALA A 170 -3.23 -0.06 4.30
CA ALA A 170 -3.24 -1.22 5.16
C ALA A 170 -4.67 -1.54 5.58
N THR A 171 -5.09 -2.79 5.37
CA THR A 171 -6.42 -3.31 5.71
C THR A 171 -6.31 -4.74 6.20
N VAL A 172 -7.19 -5.16 7.11
CA VAL A 172 -7.31 -6.55 7.56
C VAL A 172 -8.79 -6.93 7.55
N ASP A 173 -9.14 -8.12 7.09
CA ASP A 173 -10.52 -8.62 7.23
C ASP A 173 -10.78 -9.21 8.63
N ALA A 174 -12.00 -9.70 8.85
CA ALA A 174 -12.41 -10.30 10.13
C ALA A 174 -11.74 -11.66 10.42
N ASP A 175 -11.18 -12.32 9.41
CA ASP A 175 -10.50 -13.62 9.53
C ASP A 175 -8.97 -13.45 9.70
N GLY A 176 -8.47 -12.21 9.69
CA GLY A 176 -7.06 -11.88 9.86
C GLY A 176 -6.26 -11.90 8.57
N PHE A 177 -6.91 -11.81 7.40
CA PHE A 177 -6.23 -11.60 6.13
C PHE A 177 -5.82 -10.13 6.00
N ALA A 178 -4.56 -9.85 6.27
CA ALA A 178 -3.99 -8.50 6.16
C ALA A 178 -3.42 -8.23 4.77
N ASP A 179 -3.46 -6.96 4.35
CA ASP A 179 -3.10 -6.54 3.01
C ASP A 179 -2.57 -5.09 3.04
N VAL A 180 -1.41 -4.82 2.42
CA VAL A 180 -0.88 -3.44 2.24
C VAL A 180 -0.79 -3.07 0.76
N SER A 181 -1.76 -2.32 0.25
CA SER A 181 -1.90 -2.06 -1.19
C SER A 181 -1.27 -0.72 -1.55
N PRO A 182 -0.27 -0.69 -2.46
CA PRO A 182 0.23 0.55 -3.01
C PRO A 182 -0.79 1.18 -3.98
N LYS A 183 -0.95 2.51 -3.92
CA LYS A 183 -1.71 3.32 -4.87
C LYS A 183 -0.83 4.48 -5.33
N GLY A 184 -0.79 4.71 -6.63
CA GLY A 184 0.05 5.74 -7.22
C GLY A 184 -0.56 6.32 -8.49
N GLU A 185 -0.63 7.64 -8.53
CA GLU A 185 -1.21 8.45 -9.59
C GLU A 185 -0.52 9.83 -9.57
N PRO A 186 -0.72 10.70 -10.58
CA PRO A 186 -0.39 12.11 -10.42
C PRO A 186 -1.00 12.66 -9.13
N ALA A 187 -0.28 13.54 -8.44
CA ALA A 187 -0.77 14.16 -7.21
C ALA A 187 -2.15 14.81 -7.45
N GLY A 188 -3.01 14.76 -6.43
CA GLY A 188 -4.43 15.17 -6.51
C GLY A 188 -5.44 14.00 -6.58
N PHE A 189 -4.99 12.74 -6.62
CA PHE A 189 -5.88 11.56 -6.52
C PHE A 189 -6.31 11.21 -5.09
N PHE A 190 -5.68 11.84 -4.08
CA PHE A 190 -5.98 11.72 -2.67
C PHE A 190 -6.16 13.12 -2.08
N VAL A 191 -7.36 13.41 -1.59
CA VAL A 191 -7.78 14.77 -1.24
C VAL A 191 -8.48 14.80 0.10
N ALA A 192 -8.37 15.93 0.80
CA ALA A 192 -9.25 16.25 1.92
C ALA A 192 -10.66 16.58 1.40
N LEU A 193 -11.69 16.10 2.10
CA LEU A 193 -13.04 16.61 1.96
C LEU A 193 -13.37 17.61 3.07
N ASP A 194 -12.79 17.39 4.25
CA ASP A 194 -12.80 18.24 5.44
C ASP A 194 -11.65 17.82 6.38
N ASP A 195 -11.63 18.34 7.61
CA ASP A 195 -10.57 18.09 8.61
C ASP A 195 -10.43 16.64 9.09
N HIS A 196 -11.44 15.82 8.84
CA HIS A 196 -11.51 14.46 9.33
C HIS A 196 -11.82 13.46 8.23
N THR A 197 -11.98 13.92 6.98
CA THR A 197 -12.42 13.06 5.89
C THR A 197 -11.51 13.21 4.69
N LEU A 198 -11.02 12.07 4.20
CA LEU A 198 -10.25 11.99 2.98
C LEU A 198 -11.03 11.22 1.91
N ALA A 199 -10.74 11.51 0.66
CA ALA A 199 -11.19 10.70 -0.47
C ALA A 199 -10.01 10.29 -1.35
N ILE A 200 -10.01 9.02 -1.78
CA ILE A 200 -9.00 8.43 -2.66
C ILE A 200 -9.70 7.89 -3.90
N ALA A 201 -9.23 8.30 -5.08
CA ALA A 201 -9.73 7.78 -6.35
C ALA A 201 -9.41 6.28 -6.51
N ASP A 202 -10.40 5.45 -6.89
CA ASP A 202 -10.13 4.08 -7.33
C ASP A 202 -9.88 4.04 -8.84
N ARG A 203 -8.61 3.87 -9.23
CA ARG A 203 -8.22 3.79 -10.65
C ARG A 203 -8.06 2.34 -11.08
N PRO A 204 -8.44 1.98 -12.33
CA PRO A 204 -8.39 0.61 -12.81
C PRO A 204 -7.01 -0.06 -12.65
N GLY A 205 -6.98 -1.12 -11.84
CA GLY A 205 -5.82 -1.95 -11.51
C GLY A 205 -5.81 -3.31 -12.22
N ASN A 206 -5.56 -4.38 -11.46
CA ASN A 206 -5.64 -5.79 -11.90
C ASN A 206 -6.92 -6.50 -11.43
N ARG A 207 -7.85 -5.77 -10.79
CA ARG A 207 -9.10 -6.30 -10.21
C ARG A 207 -8.91 -7.37 -9.13
N ARG A 208 -7.79 -7.32 -8.41
CA ARG A 208 -7.60 -8.19 -7.25
C ARG A 208 -8.44 -7.75 -6.04
N THR A 209 -8.76 -6.47 -5.87
CA THR A 209 -9.77 -5.96 -4.90
C THR A 209 -9.67 -6.43 -3.44
N ASP A 210 -8.55 -7.00 -2.97
CA ASP A 210 -8.37 -7.52 -1.60
C ASP A 210 -8.69 -6.46 -0.54
N THR A 211 -8.09 -5.26 -0.68
CA THR A 211 -8.35 -4.11 0.19
C THR A 211 -9.85 -3.81 0.33
N TYR A 212 -10.62 -3.95 -0.76
CA TYR A 212 -12.05 -3.64 -0.76
C TYR A 212 -12.89 -4.73 -0.14
N ARG A 213 -12.49 -6.01 -0.30
CA ARG A 213 -13.11 -7.13 0.41
C ARG A 213 -12.85 -7.02 1.91
N ASN A 214 -11.61 -6.70 2.31
CA ASN A 214 -11.27 -6.46 3.71
C ASN A 214 -12.14 -5.36 4.31
N LEU A 215 -12.24 -4.21 3.63
CA LEU A 215 -13.05 -3.07 4.10
C LEU A 215 -14.54 -3.35 4.24
N LEU A 216 -15.09 -4.25 3.40
CA LEU A 216 -16.49 -4.66 3.52
C LEU A 216 -16.74 -5.57 4.73
N ALA A 217 -15.71 -6.27 5.21
CA ALA A 217 -15.78 -7.11 6.42
C ALA A 217 -15.38 -6.34 7.69
N ASN A 218 -14.38 -5.46 7.61
CA ASN A 218 -13.84 -4.65 8.68
C ASN A 218 -13.45 -3.27 8.13
N PRO A 219 -14.12 -2.17 8.55
CA PRO A 219 -13.89 -0.86 7.95
C PRO A 219 -12.57 -0.21 8.39
N ALA A 220 -11.81 -0.79 9.32
CA ALA A 220 -10.55 -0.23 9.79
C ALA A 220 -9.53 -0.09 8.64
N ILE A 221 -8.84 1.04 8.60
CA ILE A 221 -7.81 1.35 7.60
C ILE A 221 -6.64 2.12 8.22
N SER A 222 -5.45 1.92 7.66
CA SER A 222 -4.35 2.86 7.79
C SER A 222 -3.80 3.26 6.41
N VAL A 223 -3.47 4.53 6.27
CA VAL A 223 -2.92 5.13 5.05
C VAL A 223 -1.56 5.72 5.38
N LEU A 224 -0.56 5.36 4.59
CA LEU A 224 0.77 5.97 4.62
C LEU A 224 1.03 6.62 3.27
N ALA A 225 1.11 7.95 3.24
CA ALA A 225 1.36 8.73 2.03
C ALA A 225 2.76 9.35 2.04
N VAL A 226 3.41 9.34 0.88
CA VAL A 226 4.79 9.81 0.69
C VAL A 226 4.87 10.88 -0.39
N VAL A 227 5.93 11.69 -0.35
CA VAL A 227 6.32 12.60 -1.42
C VAL A 227 7.79 12.32 -1.73
N PRO A 228 8.16 11.93 -2.96
CA PRO A 228 9.56 11.70 -3.31
C PRO A 228 10.45 12.91 -2.98
N GLY A 229 11.57 12.65 -2.29
CA GLY A 229 12.50 13.68 -1.80
C GLY A 229 12.08 14.38 -0.51
N ASP A 230 10.93 14.03 0.08
CA ASP A 230 10.50 14.49 1.41
C ASP A 230 10.63 13.32 2.39
N ASP A 231 11.41 13.48 3.46
CA ASP A 231 11.59 12.45 4.49
C ASP A 231 10.42 12.38 5.48
N ARG A 232 9.41 13.23 5.29
CA ARG A 232 8.16 13.17 6.05
C ARG A 232 7.17 12.23 5.39
N VAL A 233 6.35 11.65 6.24
CA VAL A 233 5.25 10.76 5.89
C VAL A 233 3.98 11.26 6.53
N LEU A 234 2.90 11.23 5.77
CA LEU A 234 1.56 11.45 6.30
C LEU A 234 0.94 10.10 6.66
N HIS A 235 0.69 9.91 7.96
CA HIS A 235 -0.04 8.78 8.52
C HIS A 235 -1.48 9.17 8.78
N VAL A 236 -2.40 8.33 8.33
CA VAL A 236 -3.83 8.46 8.64
C VAL A 236 -4.38 7.11 9.07
N SER A 237 -5.05 7.06 10.21
CA SER A 237 -5.78 5.87 10.65
C SER A 237 -7.24 6.24 10.93
N GLY A 238 -8.13 5.29 10.69
CA GLY A 238 -9.56 5.47 10.96
C GLY A 238 -10.39 4.39 10.29
N THR A 239 -11.55 4.76 9.75
CA THR A 239 -12.44 3.84 9.04
C THR A 239 -12.66 4.26 7.61
N ALA A 240 -12.90 3.31 6.71
CA ALA A 240 -13.13 3.57 5.30
C ALA A 240 -14.41 2.94 4.77
N ARG A 241 -14.98 3.58 3.75
CA ARG A 241 -16.10 3.05 2.98
C ARG A 241 -15.91 3.29 1.49
N LEU A 242 -16.50 2.42 0.68
CA LEU A 242 -16.51 2.54 -0.77
C LEU A 242 -17.73 3.36 -1.21
N SER A 243 -17.48 4.44 -1.94
CA SER A 243 -18.51 5.38 -2.40
C SER A 243 -18.71 5.33 -3.90
N THR A 244 -19.97 5.27 -4.32
CA THR A 244 -20.43 5.42 -5.72
C THR A 244 -20.98 6.82 -6.02
N ASP A 245 -20.90 7.76 -5.07
CA ASP A 245 -21.43 9.12 -5.22
C ASP A 245 -20.81 9.80 -6.45
N ALA A 246 -21.66 10.14 -7.43
CA ALA A 246 -21.23 10.76 -8.67
C ALA A 246 -20.52 12.11 -8.42
N ALA A 247 -21.02 12.93 -7.51
CA ALA A 247 -20.46 14.25 -7.24
C ALA A 247 -19.08 14.17 -6.60
N LEU A 248 -18.80 13.10 -5.84
CA LEU A 248 -17.47 12.82 -5.31
C LEU A 248 -16.55 12.29 -6.41
N ARG A 249 -17.00 11.29 -7.18
CA ARG A 249 -16.17 10.64 -8.22
C ARG A 249 -15.79 11.60 -9.33
N GLU A 250 -16.68 12.52 -9.72
CA GLU A 250 -16.42 13.56 -10.72
C GLU A 250 -15.27 14.50 -10.33
N ARG A 251 -14.98 14.66 -9.03
CA ARG A 251 -13.77 15.41 -8.58
C ARG A 251 -12.47 14.74 -8.98
N PHE A 252 -12.50 13.44 -9.22
CA PHE A 252 -11.37 12.64 -9.68
C PHE A 252 -11.42 12.37 -11.18
N GLU A 253 -12.21 13.12 -11.95
CA GLU A 253 -12.15 13.06 -13.40
C GLU A 253 -10.71 13.34 -13.88
N SER A 254 -10.18 12.50 -14.77
CA SER A 254 -8.94 12.81 -15.48
C SER A 254 -8.99 12.28 -16.90
N LYS A 255 -8.73 13.17 -17.87
CA LYS A 255 -8.68 12.88 -19.31
C LYS A 255 -9.95 12.18 -19.83
N GLY A 256 -11.11 12.63 -19.41
CA GLY A 256 -12.43 12.08 -19.71
C GLY A 256 -12.81 10.83 -18.92
N ASN A 257 -12.05 10.42 -17.90
CA ASN A 257 -12.29 9.20 -17.13
C ASN A 257 -12.59 9.48 -15.66
N VAL A 258 -13.83 9.19 -15.26
CA VAL A 258 -14.28 9.21 -13.87
C VAL A 258 -14.11 7.80 -13.29
N PRO A 259 -13.53 7.63 -12.07
CA PRO A 259 -13.42 6.33 -11.45
C PRO A 259 -14.81 5.74 -11.10
N GLU A 260 -14.94 4.42 -11.10
CA GLU A 260 -16.18 3.73 -10.72
C GLU A 260 -16.47 3.88 -9.22
N LEU A 261 -15.41 3.99 -8.41
CA LEU A 261 -15.47 4.13 -6.96
C LEU A 261 -14.53 5.21 -6.45
N ALA A 262 -14.87 5.78 -5.30
CA ALA A 262 -13.95 6.51 -4.45
C ALA A 262 -13.93 5.86 -3.06
N LEU A 263 -12.75 5.73 -2.47
CA LEU A 263 -12.63 5.32 -1.07
C LEU A 263 -12.73 6.58 -0.20
N VAL A 264 -13.64 6.59 0.75
CA VAL A 264 -13.81 7.68 1.73
C VAL A 264 -13.28 7.20 3.07
N VAL A 265 -12.31 7.91 3.64
CA VAL A 265 -11.69 7.59 4.93
C VAL A 265 -12.11 8.65 5.95
N GLU A 266 -12.77 8.23 7.02
CA GLU A 266 -13.01 9.02 8.22
C GLU A 266 -11.86 8.78 9.19
N ALA A 267 -11.06 9.82 9.40
CA ALA A 267 -9.79 9.77 10.11
C ALA A 267 -9.96 10.08 11.60
N ASP A 268 -9.49 9.15 12.44
CA ASP A 268 -9.33 9.35 13.88
C ASP A 268 -7.95 9.93 14.22
N LEU A 269 -6.98 9.70 13.34
CA LEU A 269 -5.61 10.15 13.46
C LEU A 269 -5.14 10.70 12.13
N VAL A 270 -4.54 11.89 12.15
CA VAL A 270 -3.81 12.48 11.02
C VAL A 270 -2.49 13.00 11.56
N LYS A 271 -1.37 12.47 11.08
CA LYS A 271 -0.04 12.83 11.58
C LYS A 271 0.98 12.93 10.45
N LEU A 272 1.47 14.14 10.23
CA LEU A 272 2.63 14.39 9.37
C LEU A 272 3.89 14.45 10.25
N ARG A 273 4.87 13.58 9.97
CA ARG A 273 6.14 13.56 10.71
C ARG A 273 7.29 13.09 9.83
N THR A 274 8.52 13.47 10.18
CA THR A 274 9.72 12.78 9.68
C THR A 274 9.67 11.32 10.11
N GLU A 275 9.92 10.42 9.17
CA GLU A 275 9.76 8.99 9.40
C GLU A 275 11.14 8.29 9.40
N PRO A 276 11.58 7.71 10.54
CA PRO A 276 12.92 7.11 10.65
C PRO A 276 13.18 6.05 9.59
N GLY A 277 12.26 5.12 9.35
CA GLY A 277 12.43 4.08 8.33
C GLY A 277 12.58 4.66 6.91
N LEU A 278 11.95 5.79 6.61
CA LEU A 278 12.15 6.44 5.31
C LEU A 278 13.55 7.06 5.21
N VAL A 279 14.00 7.74 6.25
CA VAL A 279 15.35 8.34 6.33
C VAL A 279 16.45 7.26 6.25
N GLU A 280 16.33 6.21 7.07
CA GLU A 280 17.30 5.11 7.17
C GLU A 280 17.41 4.30 5.88
N SER A 281 16.31 4.15 5.14
CA SER A 281 16.33 3.47 3.85
C SER A 281 17.07 4.23 2.76
N THR A 282 17.29 5.54 2.95
CA THR A 282 17.79 6.45 1.91
C THR A 282 16.99 6.38 0.61
N LEU A 283 15.69 6.02 0.65
CA LEU A 283 14.86 5.66 -0.51
C LEU A 283 14.95 6.65 -1.69
N TRP A 284 15.09 7.94 -1.37
CA TRP A 284 15.14 9.03 -2.34
C TRP A 284 16.53 9.27 -2.93
N THR A 285 17.59 8.92 -2.22
CA THR A 285 18.98 9.21 -2.59
C THR A 285 19.79 7.96 -2.98
N ALA A 286 19.32 6.77 -2.60
CA ALA A 286 19.94 5.50 -2.94
C ALA A 286 20.03 5.32 -4.47
N PRO A 287 21.13 4.73 -4.98
CA PRO A 287 21.25 4.39 -6.39
C PRO A 287 20.08 3.52 -6.85
N ARG A 288 19.53 3.86 -8.01
CA ARG A 288 18.50 3.04 -8.66
C ARG A 288 19.13 1.71 -9.10
N VAL A 289 18.39 0.61 -8.94
CA VAL A 289 18.82 -0.69 -9.42
C VAL A 289 19.04 -0.65 -10.93
N ALA A 290 20.13 -1.25 -11.41
CA ALA A 290 20.43 -1.27 -12.83
C ALA A 290 19.41 -2.11 -13.62
N THR A 291 19.13 -1.70 -14.86
CA THR A 291 18.24 -2.47 -15.73
C THR A 291 18.82 -3.87 -15.97
N GLY A 292 18.01 -4.90 -15.71
CA GLY A 292 18.41 -6.30 -15.88
C GLY A 292 19.04 -6.95 -14.65
N THR A 293 19.22 -6.22 -13.54
CA THR A 293 19.67 -6.81 -12.27
C THR A 293 18.63 -7.74 -11.65
N LEU A 294 17.34 -7.36 -11.72
CA LEU A 294 16.22 -8.17 -11.25
C LEU A 294 15.50 -8.85 -12.44
N PRO A 295 14.91 -10.05 -12.23
CA PRO A 295 14.12 -10.74 -13.24
C PRO A 295 12.98 -9.87 -13.79
N LYS A 296 12.48 -10.20 -14.98
CA LYS A 296 11.36 -9.45 -15.56
C LYS A 296 10.06 -9.84 -14.86
N ALA A 297 9.17 -8.89 -14.63
CA ALA A 297 7.86 -9.17 -14.02
C ALA A 297 7.05 -10.27 -14.75
N ALA A 298 7.20 -10.41 -16.07
CA ALA A 298 6.53 -11.47 -16.84
C ALA A 298 7.08 -12.88 -16.54
N GLU A 299 8.37 -12.98 -16.23
CA GLU A 299 9.03 -14.22 -15.82
C GLU A 299 8.54 -14.61 -14.43
N ILE A 300 8.65 -13.70 -13.46
CA ILE A 300 8.15 -13.88 -12.08
C ILE A 300 6.67 -14.28 -12.10
N TRP A 301 5.84 -13.60 -12.90
CA TRP A 301 4.42 -13.94 -13.04
C TRP A 301 4.21 -15.37 -13.51
N THR A 302 4.96 -15.81 -14.52
CA THR A 302 4.83 -17.16 -15.09
C THR A 302 5.17 -18.21 -14.04
N ASP A 303 6.27 -18.01 -13.33
CA ASP A 303 6.74 -18.95 -12.31
C ASP A 303 5.82 -18.98 -11.11
N HIS A 304 5.35 -17.81 -10.64
CA HIS A 304 4.40 -17.71 -9.54
C HIS A 304 3.05 -18.33 -9.88
N VAL A 305 2.52 -18.13 -11.09
CA VAL A 305 1.28 -18.80 -11.52
C VAL A 305 1.44 -20.32 -11.57
N ALA A 306 2.60 -20.81 -12.02
CA ALA A 306 2.88 -22.24 -12.03
C ALA A 306 2.97 -22.81 -10.60
N ALA A 307 3.59 -22.08 -9.67
CA ALA A 307 3.78 -22.50 -8.28
C ALA A 307 2.52 -22.35 -7.40
N GLY A 308 1.66 -21.36 -7.66
CA GLY A 308 0.41 -21.17 -6.90
C GLY A 308 -0.73 -22.08 -7.38
N SER A 309 -0.55 -22.78 -8.50
CA SER A 309 -1.51 -23.77 -9.02
C SER A 309 -1.28 -25.20 -8.48
N THR A 310 -0.25 -25.41 -7.65
CA THR A 310 0.13 -26.72 -7.07
C THR A 310 -0.23 -26.80 -5.61
#